data_AF-A0A3B9CUX1-F1
#
_entry.id   AF-A0A3B9CUX1-F1
#
_cell.length_a   1.000
_cell.length_b   1.000
_cell.length_c   1.000
_cell.angle_alpha   90.00
_cell.angle_beta   90.00
_cell.angle_gamma   90.00
#
_symmetry.space_group_name_H-M   'P 1'
#
loop_
_entity.id
_entity.type
_entity.pdbx_description
1 polymer ?
#
loop_
_entity_poly.entity_id
_entity_poly.type
_entity_poly.pdbx_seq_one_letter_code
_entity_poly.pdbx_strand_id
1 'polypeptide(L)'
;MDLIRLARLFQHIHLVDLDVAALSDAVADANSTDNRLQIHAPQDIAEPLLAMMPDDLSTDDTTRLANSLKLLSSENGVADVPESDIVVSLCLFSHLVVTLSVLLTDDNPVYANALKAIRLGHIRRMLSMLRPGGVAIFITEIVSSETAPKLIDVSDSELPELIRELVNDNNFFSAPNPSPLLAELNLLSRLPGGPETVDTIDPWKWQMGDRTYAVYAMRIQKKIPLKEEAAPAADD
;
A
#
# COMPACT_ATOMS: atom_id res chain seq x y z
N MET A 1 13.65 5.25 6.14
CA MET A 1 13.76 5.65 4.71
C MET A 1 14.88 6.68 4.57
N ASP A 2 15.76 6.56 3.58
CA ASP A 2 16.87 7.51 3.38
C ASP A 2 16.42 8.71 2.53
N LEU A 3 15.85 9.73 3.19
CA LEU A 3 15.34 10.94 2.53
C LEU A 3 16.45 11.74 1.84
N ILE A 4 17.69 11.72 2.35
CA ILE A 4 18.83 12.43 1.74
C ILE A 4 19.15 11.83 0.38
N ARG A 5 19.17 10.49 0.28
CA ARG A 5 19.40 9.82 -0.99
C ARG A 5 18.26 10.07 -1.98
N LEU A 6 17.00 10.02 -1.52
CA LEU A 6 15.84 10.30 -2.37
C LEU A 6 15.88 11.75 -2.89
N ALA A 7 16.20 12.73 -2.04
CA ALA A 7 16.30 14.12 -2.45
C ALA A 7 17.33 14.33 -3.57
N ARG A 8 18.38 13.51 -3.67
CA ARG A 8 19.34 13.60 -4.79
C ARG A 8 18.79 13.07 -6.12
N LEU A 9 17.78 12.22 -6.08
CA LEU A 9 17.21 11.55 -7.25
C LEU A 9 15.92 12.21 -7.75
N PHE A 10 15.16 12.84 -6.86
CA PHE A 10 13.84 13.39 -7.17
C PHE A 10 13.82 14.91 -7.06
N GLN A 11 13.07 15.55 -7.97
CA GLN A 11 12.86 17.00 -7.96
C GLN A 11 11.84 17.42 -6.89
N HIS A 12 10.85 16.58 -6.63
CA HIS A 12 9.83 16.79 -5.61
C HIS A 12 9.58 15.47 -4.89
N ILE A 13 9.43 15.53 -3.58
CA ILE A 13 9.12 14.40 -2.72
C ILE A 13 7.97 14.83 -1.81
N HIS A 14 6.86 14.12 -1.92
CA HIS A 14 5.67 14.34 -1.12
C HIS A 14 5.61 13.27 -0.03
N LEU A 15 5.63 13.69 1.23
CA LEU A 15 5.48 12.82 2.39
C LEU A 15 4.05 12.93 2.90
N VAL A 16 3.39 11.79 3.08
CA VAL A 16 1.97 11.73 3.41
C VAL A 16 1.79 10.74 4.55
N ASP A 17 1.24 11.19 5.67
CA ASP A 17 0.96 10.39 6.85
C ASP A 17 -0.09 11.08 7.72
N LEU A 18 -0.73 10.31 8.59
CA LEU A 18 -1.59 10.86 9.64
C LEU A 18 -0.74 11.50 10.75
N ASP A 19 0.45 10.97 11.03
CA ASP A 19 1.34 11.44 12.09
C ASP A 19 2.25 12.59 11.60
N VAL A 20 1.83 13.82 11.90
CA VAL A 20 2.58 15.05 11.60
C VAL A 20 3.95 15.07 12.28
N ALA A 21 4.05 14.53 13.51
CA ALA A 21 5.29 14.56 14.28
C ALA A 21 6.32 13.61 13.65
N ALA A 22 5.91 12.39 13.32
CA ALA A 22 6.78 11.43 12.66
C ALA A 22 7.37 11.96 11.34
N LEU A 23 6.56 12.64 10.51
CA LEU A 23 7.06 13.26 9.28
C LEU A 23 7.99 14.44 9.54
N SER A 24 7.66 15.29 10.53
CA SER A 24 8.48 16.45 10.88
C SER A 24 9.86 16.01 11.39
N ASP A 25 9.89 14.99 12.25
CA ASP A 25 11.12 14.40 12.79
C ASP A 25 11.95 13.78 11.66
N ALA A 26 11.32 13.01 10.75
CA ALA A 26 12.02 12.43 9.61
C ALA A 26 12.69 13.48 8.70
N VAL A 27 12.03 14.62 8.46
CA VAL A 27 12.59 15.73 7.68
C VAL A 27 13.70 16.45 8.44
N ALA A 28 13.53 16.66 9.75
CA ALA A 28 14.54 17.26 10.61
C ALA A 28 15.82 16.41 10.68
N ASP A 29 15.68 15.08 10.86
CA ASP A 29 16.77 14.12 10.92
C ASP A 29 17.56 14.05 9.60
N ALA A 30 16.87 14.23 8.47
CA ALA A 30 17.51 14.34 7.17
C ALA A 30 18.36 15.64 7.03
N ASN A 31 18.36 16.52 8.04
CA ASN A 31 18.98 17.86 8.06
C ASN A 31 18.67 18.65 6.79
N SER A 32 17.46 18.47 6.29
CA SER A 32 17.09 18.87 4.95
C SER A 32 16.22 20.12 5.04
N THR A 33 16.80 21.29 4.82
CA THR A 33 16.02 22.52 4.50
C THR A 33 15.59 22.54 3.04
N ASP A 34 15.49 21.36 2.44
CA ASP A 34 15.33 21.18 1.02
C ASP A 34 13.87 21.43 0.65
N ASN A 35 13.65 22.46 -0.15
CA ASN A 35 12.32 22.84 -0.64
C ASN A 35 11.68 21.77 -1.54
N ARG A 36 12.42 20.71 -1.87
CA ARG A 36 11.93 19.54 -2.60
C ARG A 36 11.10 18.60 -1.72
N LEU A 37 11.25 18.63 -0.39
CA LEU A 37 10.43 17.86 0.54
C LEU A 37 9.17 18.64 0.92
N GLN A 38 8.00 18.04 0.69
CA GLN A 38 6.72 18.63 1.04
C GLN A 38 5.93 17.66 1.92
N ILE A 39 5.52 18.12 3.09
CA ILE A 39 4.71 17.36 4.03
C ILE A 39 3.23 17.63 3.74
N HIS A 40 2.47 16.56 3.59
CA HIS A 40 1.01 16.55 3.47
C HIS A 40 0.44 15.78 4.64
N ALA A 41 0.35 16.45 5.79
CA ALA A 41 -0.18 15.87 7.01
C ALA A 41 -0.97 16.90 7.83
N PRO A 42 -1.98 16.47 8.61
CA PRO A 42 -2.43 15.07 8.75
C PRO A 42 -3.26 14.62 7.54
N GLN A 43 -2.93 13.47 6.96
CA GLN A 43 -3.72 12.86 5.88
C GLN A 43 -4.09 11.43 6.25
N ASP A 44 -5.40 11.17 6.34
CA ASP A 44 -5.90 9.84 6.64
C ASP A 44 -5.99 8.99 5.38
N ILE A 45 -4.94 8.19 5.15
CA ILE A 45 -4.94 7.19 4.07
C ILE A 45 -5.84 5.99 4.40
N ALA A 46 -6.20 5.80 5.67
CA ALA A 46 -7.15 4.76 6.07
C ALA A 46 -8.60 5.16 5.78
N GLU A 47 -8.91 6.44 5.52
CA GLU A 47 -10.26 6.86 5.15
C GLU A 47 -10.78 6.00 3.99
N PRO A 48 -11.96 5.36 4.12
CA PRO A 48 -13.04 5.61 5.08
C PRO A 48 -13.00 4.73 6.34
N LEU A 49 -12.05 3.81 6.46
CA LEU A 49 -12.01 2.79 7.50
C LEU A 49 -12.06 3.36 8.92
N LEU A 50 -11.32 4.44 9.20
CA LEU A 50 -11.33 5.07 10.54
C LEU A 50 -12.66 5.75 10.88
N ALA A 51 -13.49 6.07 9.89
CA ALA A 51 -14.82 6.63 10.08
C ALA A 51 -15.91 5.56 10.25
N MET A 52 -15.59 4.28 10.01
CA MET A 52 -16.56 3.19 10.10
C MET A 52 -16.84 2.77 11.52
N MET A 53 -18.10 2.45 11.79
CA MET A 53 -18.56 1.80 13.01
C MET A 53 -18.74 0.29 12.76
N PRO A 54 -18.68 -0.56 13.80
CA PRO A 54 -18.91 -2.00 13.65
C PRO A 54 -20.21 -2.34 12.92
N ASP A 55 -21.27 -1.58 13.18
CA ASP A 55 -22.59 -1.74 12.53
C ASP A 55 -22.56 -1.49 11.01
N ASP A 56 -21.59 -0.73 10.50
CA ASP A 56 -21.42 -0.51 9.06
C ASP A 56 -20.97 -1.78 8.32
N LEU A 57 -20.39 -2.74 9.04
CA LEU A 57 -19.92 -4.01 8.52
C LEU A 57 -20.73 -5.20 9.05
N SER A 58 -21.97 -4.96 9.51
CA SER A 58 -22.90 -6.01 9.92
C SER A 58 -23.50 -6.77 8.73
N THR A 59 -23.73 -8.08 8.89
CA THR A 59 -24.44 -8.91 7.90
C THR A 59 -25.94 -8.73 7.90
N ASP A 60 -26.51 -8.11 8.94
CA ASP A 60 -27.96 -7.99 9.11
C ASP A 60 -28.58 -7.00 8.11
N ASP A 61 -27.78 -6.06 7.60
CA ASP A 61 -28.16 -5.12 6.55
C ASP A 61 -27.22 -5.26 5.35
N THR A 62 -27.64 -6.11 4.40
CA THR A 62 -26.87 -6.38 3.17
C THR A 62 -26.65 -5.13 2.30
N THR A 63 -27.55 -4.15 2.33
CA THR A 63 -27.42 -2.92 1.54
C THR A 63 -26.36 -2.02 2.16
N ARG A 64 -26.41 -1.83 3.48
CA ARG A 64 -25.40 -1.07 4.23
C ARG A 64 -24.02 -1.71 4.06
N LEU A 65 -23.92 -3.03 4.25
CA LEU A 65 -22.67 -3.76 4.06
C LEU A 65 -22.10 -3.57 2.64
N ALA A 66 -22.93 -3.72 1.60
CA ALA A 66 -22.47 -3.54 0.22
C ALA A 66 -21.96 -2.11 -0.02
N ASN A 67 -22.62 -1.10 0.55
CA ASN A 67 -22.16 0.30 0.47
C ASN A 67 -20.84 0.51 1.20
N SER A 68 -20.67 -0.08 2.39
CA SER A 68 -19.43 -0.03 3.17
C SER A 68 -18.27 -0.66 2.42
N LEU A 69 -18.44 -1.87 1.87
CA LEU A 69 -17.41 -2.53 1.07
C LEU A 69 -17.07 -1.76 -0.21
N LYS A 70 -18.07 -1.15 -0.86
CA LYS A 70 -17.84 -0.27 -2.00
C LYS A 70 -17.02 0.95 -1.61
N LEU A 71 -17.33 1.55 -0.46
CA LEU A 71 -16.63 2.72 0.05
C LEU A 71 -15.18 2.39 0.44
N LEU A 72 -14.93 1.27 1.12
CA LEU A 72 -13.57 0.76 1.44
C LEU A 72 -12.74 0.45 0.20
N SER A 73 -13.36 0.02 -0.90
CA SER A 73 -12.68 -0.30 -2.15
C SER A 73 -12.50 0.88 -3.11
N SER A 74 -12.88 2.09 -2.67
CA SER A 74 -12.72 3.34 -3.44
C SER A 74 -11.30 3.90 -3.32
N GLU A 75 -10.95 4.84 -4.18
CA GLU A 75 -9.65 5.52 -4.22
C GLU A 75 -9.60 6.84 -3.41
N ASN A 76 -10.60 7.09 -2.57
CA ASN A 76 -10.77 8.33 -1.77
C ASN A 76 -9.57 8.62 -0.85
N GLY A 77 -9.38 9.81 -0.28
CA GLY A 77 -8.51 9.98 0.91
C GLY A 77 -7.11 10.58 0.71
N VAL A 78 -6.82 11.26 -0.41
CA VAL A 78 -5.58 12.06 -0.57
C VAL A 78 -5.83 13.32 -1.42
N ALA A 79 -6.87 14.11 -1.10
CA ALA A 79 -7.45 15.10 -2.02
C ALA A 79 -6.47 16.18 -2.56
N ASP A 80 -5.31 16.40 -1.93
CA ASP A 80 -4.42 17.53 -2.24
C ASP A 80 -2.96 17.14 -2.57
N VAL A 81 -2.67 15.87 -2.88
CA VAL A 81 -1.31 15.45 -3.29
C VAL A 81 -1.18 15.43 -4.82
N PRO A 82 -0.18 16.12 -5.41
CA PRO A 82 0.03 16.12 -6.85
C PRO A 82 0.30 14.72 -7.42
N GLU A 83 -0.11 14.51 -8.68
CA GLU A 83 0.26 13.30 -9.41
C GLU A 83 1.78 13.13 -9.48
N SER A 84 2.23 11.92 -9.21
CA SER A 84 3.64 11.57 -9.09
C SER A 84 4.07 10.56 -10.14
N ASP A 85 5.36 10.58 -10.49
CA ASP A 85 5.94 9.55 -11.37
C ASP A 85 6.15 8.23 -10.62
N ILE A 86 6.34 8.31 -9.29
CA ILE A 86 6.50 7.18 -8.39
C ILE A 86 5.68 7.41 -7.11
N VAL A 87 4.96 6.39 -6.66
CA VAL A 87 4.23 6.35 -5.38
C VAL A 87 4.72 5.17 -4.58
N VAL A 88 5.07 5.36 -3.30
CA VAL A 88 5.57 4.29 -2.44
C VAL A 88 4.66 4.15 -1.22
N SER A 89 4.15 2.93 -0.99
CA SER A 89 3.44 2.58 0.25
C SER A 89 4.39 1.77 1.12
N LEU A 90 4.79 2.35 2.26
CA LEU A 90 5.77 1.75 3.18
C LEU A 90 5.08 1.07 4.35
N CYS A 91 4.80 -0.23 4.24
CA CYS A 91 4.20 -1.05 5.29
C CYS A 91 2.83 -0.58 5.80
N LEU A 92 2.25 0.46 5.21
CA LEU A 92 0.98 1.06 5.65
C LEU A 92 -0.20 0.07 5.62
N PHE A 93 -0.16 -0.93 4.74
CA PHE A 93 -1.24 -1.90 4.64
C PHE A 93 -1.40 -2.73 5.92
N SER A 94 -0.31 -3.07 6.61
CA SER A 94 -0.41 -3.81 7.89
C SER A 94 -1.16 -2.99 8.94
N HIS A 95 -0.98 -1.66 8.96
CA HIS A 95 -1.73 -0.76 9.84
C HIS A 95 -3.22 -0.71 9.49
N LEU A 96 -3.58 -0.74 8.19
CA LEU A 96 -4.99 -0.82 7.77
C LEU A 96 -5.65 -2.13 8.24
N VAL A 97 -4.90 -3.23 8.19
CA VAL A 97 -5.37 -4.54 8.68
C VAL A 97 -5.56 -4.51 10.19
N VAL A 98 -4.62 -3.94 10.95
CA VAL A 98 -4.75 -3.79 12.41
C VAL A 98 -6.00 -2.98 12.75
N THR A 99 -6.25 -1.87 12.04
CA THR A 99 -7.46 -1.07 12.22
C THR A 99 -8.73 -1.87 11.93
N LEU A 100 -8.73 -2.68 10.86
CA LEU A 100 -9.85 -3.59 10.58
C LEU A 100 -10.08 -4.57 11.73
N SER A 101 -9.02 -5.14 12.30
CA SER A 101 -9.11 -6.10 13.42
C SER A 101 -9.69 -5.49 14.70
N VAL A 102 -9.66 -4.16 14.85
CA VAL A 102 -10.34 -3.45 15.95
C VAL A 102 -11.85 -3.36 15.70
N LEU A 103 -12.28 -3.30 14.44
CA LEU A 103 -13.70 -3.20 14.05
C LEU A 103 -14.36 -4.58 13.93
N LEU A 104 -13.62 -5.58 13.43
CA LEU A 104 -14.09 -6.92 13.15
C LEU A 104 -13.04 -7.96 13.55
N THR A 105 -13.46 -8.96 14.32
CA THR A 105 -12.67 -10.17 14.55
C THR A 105 -12.51 -10.96 13.25
N ASP A 106 -11.44 -11.75 13.15
CA ASP A 106 -11.09 -12.51 11.93
C ASP A 106 -12.02 -13.70 11.66
N ASP A 107 -12.75 -14.17 12.67
CA ASP A 107 -13.83 -15.17 12.57
C ASP A 107 -15.15 -14.59 12.01
N ASN A 108 -15.25 -13.26 11.89
CA ASN A 108 -16.44 -12.62 11.34
C ASN A 108 -16.59 -12.94 9.84
N PRO A 109 -17.78 -13.36 9.36
CA PRO A 109 -18.01 -13.72 7.95
C PRO A 109 -17.77 -12.57 6.96
N VAL A 110 -17.76 -11.32 7.42
CA VAL A 110 -17.49 -10.13 6.59
C VAL A 110 -15.98 -9.83 6.48
N TYR A 111 -15.17 -10.31 7.42
CA TYR A 111 -13.76 -9.93 7.55
C TYR A 111 -12.97 -10.12 6.26
N ALA A 112 -13.09 -11.29 5.62
CA ALA A 112 -12.39 -11.59 4.37
C ALA A 112 -12.77 -10.62 3.22
N ASN A 113 -14.04 -10.22 3.15
CA ASN A 113 -14.51 -9.27 2.14
C ASN A 113 -14.07 -7.84 2.46
N ALA A 114 -14.08 -7.43 3.74
CA ALA A 114 -13.60 -6.13 4.17
C ALA A 114 -12.09 -5.99 3.94
N LEU A 115 -11.29 -7.00 4.29
CA LEU A 115 -9.86 -7.05 4.04
C LEU A 115 -9.54 -6.91 2.54
N LYS A 116 -10.28 -7.65 1.70
CA LYS A 116 -10.18 -7.52 0.25
C LYS A 116 -10.54 -6.11 -0.22
N ALA A 117 -11.61 -5.52 0.30
CA ALA A 117 -12.04 -4.18 -0.07
C ALA A 117 -10.98 -3.12 0.28
N ILE A 118 -10.42 -3.17 1.48
CA ILE A 118 -9.35 -2.26 1.94
C ILE A 118 -8.11 -2.39 1.06
N ARG A 119 -7.67 -3.62 0.76
CA ARG A 119 -6.51 -3.87 -0.10
C ARG A 119 -6.72 -3.28 -1.50
N LEU A 120 -7.89 -3.52 -2.09
CA LEU A 120 -8.25 -2.97 -3.40
C LEU A 120 -8.32 -1.43 -3.38
N GLY A 121 -8.93 -0.83 -2.36
CA GLY A 121 -9.00 0.62 -2.21
C GLY A 121 -7.61 1.25 -2.12
N HIS A 122 -6.73 0.64 -1.31
CA HIS A 122 -5.36 1.11 -1.15
C HIS A 122 -4.55 1.06 -2.45
N ILE A 123 -4.63 -0.04 -3.21
CA ILE A 123 -3.97 -0.15 -4.52
C ILE A 123 -4.53 0.89 -5.49
N ARG A 124 -5.86 1.03 -5.55
CA ARG A 124 -6.51 2.01 -6.44
C ARG A 124 -6.07 3.43 -6.12
N ARG A 125 -5.99 3.78 -4.85
CA ARG A 125 -5.46 5.06 -4.38
C ARG A 125 -4.01 5.28 -4.80
N MET A 126 -3.14 4.28 -4.62
CA MET A 126 -1.77 4.38 -5.11
C MET A 126 -1.72 4.63 -6.63
N LEU A 127 -2.57 3.94 -7.40
CA LEU A 127 -2.67 4.13 -8.84
C LEU A 127 -3.28 5.49 -9.23
N SER A 128 -4.24 6.02 -8.48
CA SER A 128 -4.86 7.32 -8.76
C SER A 128 -3.86 8.47 -8.59
N MET A 129 -2.93 8.33 -7.64
CA MET A 129 -1.82 9.28 -7.42
C MET A 129 -0.72 9.24 -8.49
N LEU A 130 -0.73 8.26 -9.39
CA LEU A 130 0.26 8.14 -10.45
C LEU A 130 -0.16 8.83 -11.73
N ARG A 131 0.80 9.50 -12.36
CA ARG A 131 0.68 9.86 -13.79
C ARG A 131 0.58 8.60 -14.66
N PRO A 132 -0.01 8.68 -15.86
CA PRO A 132 0.09 7.63 -16.88
C PRO A 132 1.54 7.11 -17.05
N GLY A 133 1.73 5.79 -16.98
CA GLY A 133 3.05 5.17 -17.09
C GLY A 133 3.90 5.18 -15.82
N GLY A 134 3.46 5.88 -14.76
CA GLY A 134 4.13 5.96 -13.47
C GLY A 134 4.16 4.61 -12.72
N VAL A 135 4.89 4.56 -11.61
CA VAL A 135 5.18 3.31 -10.88
C VAL A 135 4.77 3.40 -9.40
N ALA A 136 3.93 2.47 -8.97
CA ALA A 136 3.65 2.21 -7.57
C ALA A 136 4.62 1.16 -7.02
N ILE A 137 5.19 1.40 -5.84
CA ILE A 137 5.97 0.44 -5.07
C ILE A 137 5.20 0.14 -3.78
N PHE A 138 4.58 -1.04 -3.73
CA PHE A 138 3.83 -1.51 -2.57
C PHE A 138 4.73 -2.39 -1.70
N ILE A 139 5.13 -1.89 -0.53
CA ILE A 139 6.00 -2.59 0.42
C ILE A 139 5.18 -3.04 1.61
N THR A 140 5.32 -4.31 1.99
CA THR A 140 4.66 -4.87 3.17
C THR A 140 5.47 -6.00 3.80
N GLU A 141 5.18 -6.25 5.06
CA GLU A 141 5.83 -7.20 5.94
C GLU A 141 5.34 -8.62 5.69
N ILE A 142 6.26 -9.56 5.74
CA ILE A 142 6.00 -11.00 5.74
C ILE A 142 5.90 -11.47 7.18
N VAL A 143 6.87 -11.09 8.02
CA VAL A 143 7.02 -11.58 9.39
C VAL A 143 7.92 -10.63 10.20
N SER A 144 7.77 -10.67 11.52
CA SER A 144 8.53 -9.90 12.51
C SER A 144 9.47 -10.80 13.31
N SER A 145 10.59 -10.24 13.77
CA SER A 145 11.50 -10.90 14.72
C SER A 145 10.84 -11.23 16.06
N GLU A 146 9.67 -10.66 16.37
CA GLU A 146 8.84 -11.00 17.52
C GLU A 146 8.37 -12.47 17.49
N THR A 147 7.96 -12.96 16.33
CA THR A 147 7.52 -14.35 16.16
C THR A 147 8.57 -15.20 15.44
N ALA A 148 9.58 -14.60 14.82
CA ALA A 148 10.69 -15.27 14.16
C ALA A 148 12.06 -14.69 14.57
N PRO A 149 12.57 -14.97 15.79
CA PRO A 149 13.82 -14.39 16.30
C PRO A 149 15.05 -14.62 15.41
N LYS A 150 15.09 -15.75 14.67
CA LYS A 150 16.16 -16.07 13.70
C LYS A 150 16.37 -14.98 12.65
N LEU A 151 15.36 -14.14 12.38
CA LEU A 151 15.41 -13.07 11.40
C LEU A 151 16.46 -12.00 11.72
N ILE A 152 16.83 -11.83 12.99
CA ILE A 152 17.85 -10.87 13.42
C ILE A 152 19.22 -11.25 12.82
N ASP A 153 19.58 -12.52 12.95
CA ASP A 153 20.94 -13.00 12.66
C ASP A 153 21.10 -13.62 11.27
N VAL A 154 19.99 -13.98 10.59
CA VAL A 154 20.04 -14.61 9.26
C VAL A 154 20.76 -13.73 8.24
N SER A 155 21.61 -14.30 7.40
CA SER A 155 22.24 -13.55 6.31
C SER A 155 21.25 -13.27 5.17
N ASP A 156 21.53 -12.26 4.35
CA ASP A 156 20.67 -11.93 3.20
C ASP A 156 20.56 -13.10 2.20
N SER A 157 21.61 -13.92 2.06
CA SER A 157 21.58 -15.12 1.21
C SER A 157 20.73 -16.27 1.76
N GLU A 158 20.52 -16.32 3.08
CA GLU A 158 19.75 -17.38 3.75
C GLU A 158 18.30 -16.95 4.00
N LEU A 159 18.00 -15.65 3.91
CA LEU A 159 16.67 -15.09 4.13
C LEU A 159 15.56 -15.77 3.30
N PRO A 160 15.74 -16.07 2.00
CA PRO A 160 14.70 -16.74 1.22
C PRO A 160 14.35 -18.15 1.75
N GLU A 161 15.34 -18.88 2.27
CA GLU A 161 15.11 -20.19 2.87
C GLU A 161 14.33 -20.06 4.18
N LEU A 162 14.77 -19.15 5.06
CA LEU A 162 14.07 -18.89 6.32
C LEU A 162 12.62 -18.47 6.08
N ILE A 163 12.35 -17.60 5.10
CA ILE A 163 10.98 -17.20 4.76
C ILE A 163 10.16 -18.41 4.31
N ARG A 164 10.72 -19.33 3.52
CA ARG A 164 10.02 -20.54 3.10
C ARG A 164 9.69 -21.44 4.27
N GLU A 165 10.62 -21.63 5.21
CA GLU A 165 10.38 -22.36 6.46
C GLU A 165 9.21 -21.73 7.23
N LEU A 166 9.26 -20.42 7.44
CA LEU A 166 8.24 -19.69 8.20
C LEU A 166 6.85 -19.75 7.54
N VAL A 167 6.78 -19.69 6.20
CA VAL A 167 5.52 -19.86 5.47
C VAL A 167 4.97 -21.27 5.65
N ASN A 168 5.82 -22.31 5.57
CA ASN A 168 5.39 -23.69 5.79
C ASN A 168 4.89 -23.93 7.22
N ASP A 169 5.49 -23.23 8.19
CA ASP A 169 5.10 -23.27 9.60
C ASP A 169 3.91 -22.36 9.93
N ASN A 170 3.33 -21.67 8.93
CA ASN A 170 2.28 -20.65 9.09
C ASN A 170 2.66 -19.49 10.04
N ASN A 171 3.96 -19.21 10.18
CA ASN A 171 4.49 -18.09 10.96
C ASN A 171 4.75 -16.88 10.06
N PHE A 172 3.68 -16.29 9.54
CA PHE A 172 3.72 -15.10 8.70
C PHE A 172 2.44 -14.29 8.86
N PHE A 173 2.49 -13.00 8.49
CA PHE A 173 1.31 -12.16 8.41
C PHE A 173 0.45 -12.60 7.21
N SER A 174 -0.73 -13.15 7.50
CA SER A 174 -1.59 -13.74 6.47
C SER A 174 -2.26 -12.70 5.55
N ALA A 175 -2.59 -11.53 6.09
CA ALA A 175 -3.25 -10.46 5.37
C ALA A 175 -2.44 -9.89 4.17
N PRO A 176 -1.13 -9.63 4.30
CA PRO A 176 -0.26 -9.21 3.20
C PRO A 176 0.22 -10.37 2.30
N ASN A 177 -0.47 -11.51 2.24
CA ASN A 177 -0.06 -12.59 1.35
C ASN A 177 -0.05 -12.11 -0.13
N PRO A 178 1.05 -12.32 -0.88
CA PRO A 178 1.17 -11.86 -2.26
C PRO A 178 0.19 -12.56 -3.22
N SER A 179 -0.24 -13.79 -2.95
CA SER A 179 -1.05 -14.57 -3.90
C SER A 179 -2.44 -13.95 -4.17
N PRO A 180 -3.25 -13.61 -3.14
CA PRO A 180 -4.51 -12.88 -3.35
C PRO A 180 -4.31 -11.51 -4.02
N LEU A 181 -3.23 -10.81 -3.67
CA LEU A 181 -2.91 -9.48 -4.19
C LEU A 181 -2.60 -9.52 -5.70
N LEU A 182 -1.83 -10.51 -6.15
CA LEU A 182 -1.55 -10.71 -7.59
C LEU A 182 -2.82 -10.99 -8.40
N ALA A 183 -3.74 -11.81 -7.86
CA ALA A 183 -5.01 -12.09 -8.51
C ALA A 183 -5.87 -10.82 -8.65
N GLU A 184 -5.87 -9.96 -7.63
CA GLU A 184 -6.57 -8.68 -7.64
C GLU A 184 -5.97 -7.68 -8.64
N LEU A 185 -4.64 -7.55 -8.67
CA LEU A 185 -3.94 -6.71 -9.65
C LEU A 185 -4.20 -7.16 -11.09
N ASN A 186 -4.29 -8.47 -11.34
CA ASN A 186 -4.66 -9.02 -12.64
C ASN A 186 -6.12 -8.72 -13.04
N LEU A 187 -7.02 -8.54 -12.08
CA LEU A 187 -8.38 -8.07 -12.37
C LEU A 187 -8.38 -6.57 -12.68
N LEU A 188 -7.63 -5.78 -11.89
CA LEU A 188 -7.50 -4.33 -12.09
C LEU A 188 -6.82 -3.99 -13.41
N SER A 189 -5.92 -4.83 -13.93
CA SER A 189 -5.26 -4.61 -15.23
C SER A 189 -6.25 -4.52 -16.39
N ARG A 190 -7.48 -5.01 -16.23
CA ARG A 190 -8.53 -4.92 -17.25
C ARG A 190 -9.19 -3.55 -17.34
N LEU A 191 -8.96 -2.67 -16.35
CA LEU A 191 -9.57 -1.35 -16.28
C LEU A 191 -8.67 -0.29 -16.95
N PRO A 192 -9.27 0.79 -17.49
CA PRO A 192 -8.52 1.99 -17.85
C PRO A 192 -7.75 2.52 -16.63
N GLY A 193 -6.47 2.84 -16.82
CA GLY A 193 -5.60 3.32 -15.73
C GLY A 193 -5.21 2.23 -14.70
N GLY A 194 -5.52 0.97 -14.94
CA GLY A 194 -5.06 -0.16 -14.12
C GLY A 194 -3.57 -0.49 -14.33
N PRO A 195 -3.06 -1.56 -13.70
CA PRO A 195 -1.71 -2.06 -13.91
C PRO A 195 -1.44 -2.51 -15.36
N GLU A 196 -0.30 -2.12 -15.90
CA GLU A 196 0.29 -2.65 -17.14
C GLU A 196 1.20 -3.84 -16.82
N THR A 197 2.13 -3.66 -15.88
CA THR A 197 3.04 -4.69 -15.40
C THR A 197 3.05 -4.76 -13.88
N VAL A 198 3.31 -5.95 -13.36
CA VAL A 198 3.46 -6.22 -11.92
C VAL A 198 4.66 -7.13 -11.74
N ASP A 199 5.68 -6.64 -11.04
CA ASP A 199 6.89 -7.38 -10.70
C ASP A 199 6.99 -7.53 -9.18
N THR A 200 7.36 -8.71 -8.70
CA THR A 200 7.70 -8.92 -7.28
C THR A 200 9.18 -8.62 -7.06
N ILE A 201 9.49 -7.90 -5.98
CA ILE A 201 10.86 -7.68 -5.51
C ILE A 201 11.13 -8.67 -4.38
N ASP A 202 12.28 -9.34 -4.46
CA ASP A 202 12.69 -10.32 -3.47
C ASP A 202 12.72 -9.74 -2.06
N PRO A 203 12.45 -10.56 -1.03
CA PRO A 203 12.41 -10.08 0.33
C PRO A 203 13.76 -9.54 0.82
N TRP A 204 13.70 -8.54 1.71
CA TRP A 204 14.87 -8.02 2.42
C TRP A 204 14.55 -7.79 3.90
N LYS A 205 15.60 -7.65 4.72
CA LYS A 205 15.46 -7.30 6.13
C LYS A 205 15.29 -5.80 6.30
N TRP A 206 14.32 -5.39 7.11
CA TRP A 206 14.12 -4.01 7.51
C TRP A 206 14.15 -3.90 9.04
N GLN A 207 15.18 -3.24 9.57
CA GLN A 207 15.24 -2.88 10.99
C GLN A 207 14.39 -1.64 11.28
N MET A 208 13.46 -1.76 12.22
CA MET A 208 12.65 -0.67 12.74
C MET A 208 12.68 -0.71 14.27
N GLY A 209 13.45 0.21 14.87
CA GLY A 209 13.67 0.20 16.32
C GLY A 209 14.40 -1.07 16.78
N ASP A 210 13.81 -1.76 17.76
CA ASP A 210 14.28 -3.03 18.32
C ASP A 210 13.83 -4.27 17.53
N ARG A 211 13.03 -4.08 16.47
CA ARG A 211 12.45 -5.17 15.67
C ARG A 211 13.06 -5.24 14.27
N THR A 212 13.26 -6.46 13.80
CA THR A 212 13.61 -6.75 12.41
C THR A 212 12.39 -7.33 11.71
N TYR A 213 12.10 -6.87 10.51
CA TYR A 213 11.03 -7.38 9.67
C TYR A 213 11.61 -7.98 8.40
N ALA A 214 11.07 -9.10 7.93
CA ALA A 214 11.23 -9.51 6.55
C ALA A 214 10.11 -8.81 5.78
N VAL A 215 10.46 -8.05 4.76
CA VAL A 215 9.50 -7.32 3.91
C VAL A 215 9.73 -7.72 2.47
N TYR A 216 8.69 -7.60 1.65
CA TYR A 216 8.80 -7.70 0.20
C TYR A 216 8.16 -6.48 -0.45
N ALA A 217 8.35 -6.33 -1.76
CA ALA A 217 7.64 -5.32 -2.51
C ALA A 217 6.99 -5.88 -3.78
N MET A 218 5.97 -5.16 -4.25
CA MET A 218 5.50 -5.24 -5.62
C MET A 218 5.73 -3.91 -6.31
N ARG A 219 6.32 -3.98 -7.50
CA ARG A 219 6.42 -2.88 -8.44
C ARG A 219 5.26 -2.98 -9.43
N ILE A 220 4.44 -1.95 -9.50
CA ILE A 220 3.22 -1.91 -10.29
C ILE A 220 3.31 -0.71 -11.23
N GLN A 221 3.38 -0.95 -12.54
CA GLN A 221 3.38 0.14 -13.51
C GLN A 221 1.95 0.47 -13.95
N LYS A 222 1.56 1.74 -13.92
CA LYS A 222 0.24 2.20 -14.39
C LYS A 222 0.20 2.25 -15.91
N LYS A 223 -0.93 1.86 -16.49
CA LYS A 223 -1.18 1.98 -17.93
C LYS A 223 -1.06 3.41 -18.44
N ILE A 224 -0.52 3.53 -19.65
CA ILE A 224 -0.65 4.75 -20.44
C ILE A 224 -1.98 4.64 -21.21
N PRO A 225 -2.92 5.59 -21.07
CA PRO A 225 -4.13 5.59 -21.87
C PRO A 225 -3.78 5.54 -23.36
N LEU A 226 -4.45 4.69 -24.11
CA LEU A 226 -4.36 4.74 -25.57
C LEU A 226 -4.86 6.12 -26.01
N LYS A 227 -4.09 6.81 -26.86
CA LYS A 227 -4.62 7.99 -27.54
C LYS A 227 -5.78 7.51 -28.41
N GLU A 228 -6.98 8.05 -28.17
CA GLU A 228 -8.02 7.96 -29.19
C GLU A 228 -7.49 8.71 -30.43
N GLU A 229 -7.32 7.98 -31.53
CA GLU A 229 -7.14 8.64 -32.83
C GLU A 229 -8.39 9.50 -33.05
N ALA A 230 -8.20 10.82 -33.09
CA ALA A 230 -9.27 11.72 -33.47
C ALA A 230 -9.82 11.25 -34.82
N ALA A 231 -11.12 10.96 -34.87
CA ALA A 231 -11.79 10.60 -36.11
C ALA A 231 -11.43 11.66 -37.18
N PRO A 232 -11.07 11.24 -38.41
CA PRO A 232 -10.77 12.20 -39.47
C PRO A 232 -11.96 13.15 -39.60
N ALA A 233 -11.68 14.45 -39.59
CA ALA A 233 -12.67 15.48 -39.84
C ALA A 233 -13.39 15.13 -41.15
N ALA A 234 -14.72 15.08 -41.12
CA ALA A 234 -15.49 14.97 -42.34
C ALA A 234 -15.20 16.22 -43.17
N ASP A 235 -14.62 16.05 -44.35
CA ASP A 235 -14.45 17.13 -45.33
C ASP A 235 -15.86 17.59 -45.76
N ASP A 236 -16.17 18.86 -45.50
CA ASP A 236 -17.33 19.61 -46.02
C ASP A 236 -17.13 20.01 -47.50
#